data_AF-A0A7H1VQ18-F1
#
_entry.id   AF-A0A7H1VQ18-F1
#
_cell.length_a   1.000
_cell.length_b   1.000
_cell.length_c   1.000
_cell.angle_alpha   90.00
_cell.angle_beta   90.00
_cell.angle_gamma   90.00
#
_symmetry.space_group_name_H-M   'P 1'
#
loop_
_entity.id
_entity.type
_entity.pdbx_description
1 polymer ?
#
loop_
_entity_poly.entity_id
_entity_poly.type
_entity_poly.pdbx_seq_one_letter_code
_entity_poly.pdbx_strand_id
1 'polypeptide(L)'
;MNKRLQGFIAGLLVCCLILGTTVLSAGVTKTIKAVFNQVTVKIDGKAVSGDNITYNNNVYVRADKISESLGKAFNWDKKKNTIIINNSNFENQRDVVTFKSYRS
;
A
#
# COMPACT_ATOMS: atom_id res chain seq x y z
N MET A 1 -46.36 25.68 13.95
CA MET A 1 -45.47 24.64 14.53
C MET A 1 -44.85 25.17 15.82
N ASN A 2 -44.74 24.33 16.85
CA ASN A 2 -44.33 24.77 18.19
C ASN A 2 -42.83 25.12 18.16
N LYS A 3 -42.43 26.30 18.67
CA LYS A 3 -41.03 26.80 18.58
C LYS A 3 -39.99 25.83 19.16
N ARG A 4 -40.39 25.00 20.14
CA ARG A 4 -39.57 23.92 20.71
C ARG A 4 -39.32 22.77 19.73
N LEU A 5 -40.31 22.43 18.91
CA LEU A 5 -40.20 21.40 17.88
C LEU A 5 -39.33 21.88 16.71
N GLN A 6 -39.39 23.16 16.37
CA GLN A 6 -38.50 23.77 15.35
C GLN A 6 -37.03 23.71 15.76
N GLY A 7 -36.70 24.00 17.02
CA GLY A 7 -35.32 23.90 17.52
C GLY A 7 -34.78 22.47 17.50
N PHE A 8 -35.63 21.49 17.85
CA PHE A 8 -35.25 20.08 17.80
C PHE A 8 -35.00 19.59 16.37
N ILE A 9 -35.88 19.95 15.42
CA ILE A 9 -35.74 19.60 14.00
C ILE A 9 -34.49 20.26 13.40
N ALA A 10 -34.22 21.53 13.74
CA ALA A 10 -33.01 22.22 13.30
C ALA A 10 -31.73 21.55 13.85
N GLY A 11 -31.72 21.15 15.13
CA GLY A 11 -30.60 20.44 15.74
C GLY A 11 -30.37 19.05 15.11
N LEU A 12 -31.45 18.31 14.84
CA LEU A 12 -31.37 17.00 14.19
C LEU A 12 -30.81 17.12 12.77
N LEU A 13 -31.25 18.11 11.99
CA LEU A 13 -30.75 18.37 10.64
C LEU A 13 -29.25 18.70 10.64
N VAL A 14 -28.79 19.52 11.58
CA VAL A 14 -27.36 19.85 11.72
C VAL A 14 -26.54 18.62 12.12
N CYS A 15 -27.02 17.81 13.07
CA CYS A 15 -26.37 16.55 13.45
C CYS A 15 -26.27 15.58 12.27
N CYS A 16 -27.33 15.41 11.49
CA CYS A 16 -27.31 14.54 10.30
C CYS A 16 -26.31 15.01 9.24
N LEU A 17 -26.11 16.32 9.08
CA LEU A 17 -25.12 16.86 8.14
C LEU A 17 -23.68 16.52 8.56
N ILE A 18 -23.38 16.52 9.86
CA ILE A 18 -22.04 16.27 10.39
C ILE A 18 -21.71 14.77 10.38
N LEU A 19 -22.71 13.90 10.58
CA LEU A 19 -22.53 12.44 10.63
C LEU A 19 -22.48 11.78 9.23
N GLY A 20 -22.81 12.51 8.16
CA GLY A 20 -22.89 11.97 6.79
C GLY A 20 -21.55 11.76 6.07
N THR A 21 -20.41 12.17 6.62
CA THR A 21 -19.12 12.18 5.90
C THR A 21 -18.33 10.87 6.00
N THR A 22 -19.01 9.71 5.97
CA THR A 22 -18.28 8.44 5.82
C THR A 22 -17.72 8.34 4.39
N VAL A 23 -16.46 8.73 4.22
CA VAL A 23 -15.72 8.52 2.97
C VAL A 23 -15.41 7.03 2.86
N LEU A 24 -16.39 6.25 2.36
CA LEU A 24 -16.09 4.93 1.82
C LEU A 24 -15.35 5.12 0.50
N SER A 25 -14.02 5.04 0.55
CA SER A 25 -13.22 4.82 -0.65
C SER A 25 -13.48 3.39 -1.15
N ALA A 26 -14.58 3.22 -1.87
CA ALA A 26 -14.85 1.99 -2.58
C ALA A 26 -13.85 1.89 -3.73
N GLY A 27 -12.98 0.88 -3.70
CA GLY A 27 -12.04 0.64 -4.78
C GLY A 27 -12.77 0.47 -6.11
N VAL A 28 -12.40 1.25 -7.13
CA VAL A 28 -12.99 1.12 -8.46
C VAL A 28 -12.46 -0.17 -9.10
N THR A 29 -13.32 -1.16 -9.27
CA THR A 29 -12.97 -2.40 -9.97
C THR A 29 -13.18 -2.22 -11.47
N LYS A 30 -12.18 -2.57 -12.28
CA LYS A 30 -12.27 -2.54 -13.75
C LYS A 30 -11.85 -3.88 -14.33
N THR A 31 -12.55 -4.31 -15.38
CA THR A 31 -12.12 -5.46 -16.18
C THR A 31 -11.07 -4.99 -17.17
N ILE A 32 -9.92 -5.66 -17.20
CA ILE A 32 -8.83 -5.40 -18.15
C ILE A 32 -8.61 -6.60 -19.06
N LYS A 33 -8.27 -6.34 -20.32
CA LYS A 33 -7.74 -7.38 -21.23
C LYS A 33 -6.22 -7.32 -21.14
N ALA A 34 -5.61 -8.35 -20.57
CA ALA A 34 -4.17 -8.43 -20.39
C ALA A 34 -3.63 -9.73 -21.00
N VAL A 35 -2.38 -9.71 -21.45
CA VAL A 35 -1.67 -10.89 -21.97
C VAL A 35 -0.76 -11.42 -20.87
N PHE A 36 -0.90 -12.69 -20.51
CA PHE A 36 -0.07 -13.34 -19.50
C PHE A 36 1.25 -13.82 -20.11
N ASN A 37 2.35 -13.62 -19.38
CA ASN A 37 3.66 -14.24 -19.63
C ASN A 37 4.23 -14.01 -21.04
N GLN A 38 3.90 -12.86 -21.64
CA GLN A 38 4.39 -12.49 -22.97
C GLN A 38 5.89 -12.13 -22.96
N VAL A 39 6.40 -11.65 -21.82
CA VAL A 39 7.77 -11.13 -21.71
C VAL A 39 8.55 -11.88 -20.64
N THR A 40 9.87 -11.92 -20.79
CA THR A 40 10.78 -12.44 -19.77
C THR A 40 11.37 -11.28 -18.97
N VAL A 41 11.18 -11.29 -17.65
CA VAL A 41 11.71 -10.27 -16.74
C VAL A 41 12.97 -10.82 -16.08
N LYS A 42 14.07 -10.07 -16.15
CA LYS A 42 15.33 -10.41 -15.50
C LYS A 42 15.75 -9.28 -14.57
N ILE A 43 16.16 -9.63 -13.36
CA ILE A 43 16.75 -8.71 -12.37
C ILE A 43 18.14 -9.25 -12.07
N ASP A 44 19.16 -8.39 -12.15
CA ASP A 44 20.57 -8.78 -12.00
C ASP A 44 20.98 -9.98 -12.86
N GLY A 45 20.47 -10.04 -14.09
CA GLY A 45 20.73 -11.11 -15.06
C GLY A 45 20.01 -12.44 -14.78
N LYS A 46 19.35 -12.59 -13.63
CA LYS A 46 18.56 -13.78 -13.27
C LYS A 46 17.11 -13.60 -13.69
N ALA A 47 16.51 -14.64 -14.27
CA ALA A 47 15.10 -14.63 -14.61
C ALA A 47 14.24 -14.61 -13.34
N VAL A 48 13.30 -13.68 -13.28
CA VAL A 48 12.32 -13.61 -12.19
C VAL A 48 11.27 -14.69 -12.44
N SER A 49 11.18 -15.64 -11.52
CA SER A 49 10.18 -16.71 -11.58
C SER A 49 8.84 -16.17 -11.09
N GLY A 50 7.89 -15.98 -11.99
CA GLY A 50 6.53 -15.55 -11.67
C GLY A 50 5.74 -15.06 -12.86
N ASP A 51 4.42 -15.04 -12.70
CA ASP A 51 3.55 -14.53 -13.74
C ASP A 51 3.72 -13.02 -13.92
N ASN A 52 3.74 -12.59 -15.18
CA ASN A 52 3.64 -11.18 -15.55
C ASN A 52 2.41 -10.97 -16.44
N ILE A 53 1.88 -9.76 -16.37
CA ILE A 53 0.80 -9.33 -17.24
C ILE A 53 1.27 -8.15 -18.07
N THR A 54 1.00 -8.18 -19.36
CA THR A 54 1.16 -7.01 -20.22
C THR A 54 -0.21 -6.38 -20.43
N TYR A 55 -0.34 -5.12 -20.01
CA TYR A 55 -1.55 -4.33 -20.15
C TYR A 55 -1.19 -2.94 -20.67
N ASN A 56 -1.85 -2.53 -21.77
CA ASN A 56 -1.61 -1.24 -22.41
C ASN A 56 -0.12 -0.97 -22.71
N ASN A 57 0.57 -1.95 -23.30
CA ASN A 57 2.01 -1.93 -23.58
C ASN A 57 2.94 -1.81 -22.36
N ASN A 58 2.41 -1.89 -21.13
CA ASN A 58 3.19 -1.91 -19.90
C ASN A 58 3.21 -3.33 -19.31
N VAL A 59 4.38 -3.73 -18.83
CA VAL A 59 4.59 -5.02 -18.16
C VAL A 59 4.47 -4.83 -16.66
N TYR A 60 3.57 -5.58 -16.04
CA TYR A 60 3.38 -5.61 -14.60
C TYR A 60 3.86 -6.95 -14.05
N VAL A 61 4.62 -6.88 -12.97
CA VAL A 61 5.21 -8.03 -12.29
C VAL A 61 4.79 -7.97 -10.83
N ARG A 62 4.57 -9.12 -10.20
CA ARG A 62 4.20 -9.15 -8.79
C ARG A 62 5.35 -8.60 -7.93
N ALA A 63 5.01 -7.72 -7.00
CA ALA A 63 5.97 -7.05 -6.13
C ALA A 63 6.73 -8.01 -5.20
N ASP A 64 6.09 -9.12 -4.81
CA ASP A 64 6.73 -10.17 -3.99
C ASP A 64 7.87 -10.86 -4.74
N LYS A 65 7.69 -11.15 -6.04
CA LYS A 65 8.72 -11.74 -6.89
C LYS A 65 9.90 -10.80 -7.14
N ILE A 66 9.62 -9.50 -7.26
CA ILE A 66 10.66 -8.49 -7.31
C ILE A 66 11.44 -8.47 -5.99
N SER A 67 10.75 -8.46 -4.85
CA SER A 67 11.39 -8.46 -3.52
C SER A 67 12.27 -9.70 -3.31
N GLU A 68 11.76 -10.88 -3.68
CA GLU A 68 12.49 -12.17 -3.61
C GLU A 68 13.76 -12.11 -4.47
N SER A 69 13.65 -11.62 -5.70
CA SER A 69 14.81 -11.48 -6.60
C SER A 69 15.84 -10.47 -6.08
N LEU A 70 15.42 -9.47 -5.31
CA LEU A 70 16.28 -8.48 -4.68
C LEU A 70 16.82 -8.93 -3.31
N GLY A 71 16.44 -10.11 -2.81
CA GLY A 71 16.82 -10.59 -1.48
C GLY A 71 16.24 -9.75 -0.32
N LYS A 72 15.13 -9.06 -0.57
CA LYS A 72 14.49 -8.13 0.37
C LYS A 72 13.27 -8.76 1.04
N ALA A 73 12.96 -8.28 2.24
CA ALA A 73 11.77 -8.68 2.96
C ALA A 73 10.53 -8.03 2.35
N PHE A 74 9.53 -8.85 2.01
CA PHE A 74 8.23 -8.42 1.52
C PHE A 74 7.21 -8.46 2.65
N ASN A 75 6.55 -7.33 2.93
CA ASN A 75 5.47 -7.24 3.91
C ASN A 75 4.28 -6.49 3.31
N TRP A 76 3.07 -7.01 3.53
CA TRP A 76 1.83 -6.36 3.09
C TRP A 76 1.02 -5.88 4.29
N ASP A 77 1.03 -4.57 4.53
CA ASP A 77 0.21 -3.93 5.55
C ASP A 77 -1.22 -3.72 5.01
N LYS A 78 -2.10 -4.68 5.31
CA LYS A 78 -3.52 -4.65 4.90
C LYS A 78 -4.30 -3.48 5.52
N LYS A 79 -3.87 -2.97 6.69
CA LYS A 79 -4.57 -1.86 7.36
C LYS A 79 -4.35 -0.55 6.62
N LYS A 80 -3.15 -0.36 6.07
CA LYS A 80 -2.75 0.83 5.30
C LYS A 80 -2.79 0.62 3.78
N ASN A 81 -3.20 -0.56 3.31
CA ASN A 81 -3.13 -0.96 1.91
C ASN A 81 -1.75 -0.66 1.28
N THR A 82 -0.68 -0.96 2.02
CA THR A 82 0.69 -0.60 1.64
C THR A 82 1.57 -1.85 1.54
N ILE A 83 2.27 -1.99 0.41
CA ILE A 83 3.33 -3.00 0.25
C ILE A 83 4.65 -2.38 0.69
N ILE A 84 5.35 -3.04 1.60
CA ILE A 84 6.60 -2.60 2.19
C ILE A 84 7.70 -3.58 1.77
N ILE A 85 8.73 -3.07 1.10
CA ILE A 85 9.91 -3.84 0.69
C ILE A 85 11.12 -3.25 1.41
N ASN A 86 11.63 -3.96 2.41
CA ASN A 86 12.75 -3.51 3.25
C ASN A 86 13.98 -4.38 3.01
N ASN A 87 15.17 -3.80 3.22
CA ASN A 87 16.39 -4.61 3.30
C ASN A 87 16.26 -5.54 4.51
N SER A 88 16.60 -6.81 4.32
CA SER A 88 16.57 -7.85 5.35
C SER A 88 17.50 -7.57 6.53
N ASN A 89 18.38 -6.55 6.43
CA ASN A 89 19.37 -6.16 7.43
C ASN A 89 18.94 -5.02 8.38
N PHE A 90 17.70 -4.53 8.31
CA PHE A 90 17.28 -3.36 9.11
C PHE A 90 16.87 -3.66 10.57
N GLU A 91 16.83 -4.93 11.00
CA GLU A 91 16.72 -5.25 12.44
C GLU A 91 18.05 -5.09 13.20
N ASN A 92 19.20 -5.00 12.52
CA ASN A 92 20.53 -4.94 13.15
C ASN A 92 21.24 -3.58 13.07
N GLN A 93 20.52 -2.48 12.76
CA GLN A 93 21.12 -1.14 12.65
C GLN A 93 20.58 -0.11 13.67
N ARG A 94 19.92 -0.54 14.73
CA ARG A 94 19.54 0.34 15.85
C ARG A 94 20.44 0.25 17.09
N ASP A 95 21.42 -0.66 17.14
CA ASP A 95 22.19 -0.94 18.37
C ASP A 95 23.73 -0.87 18.25
N VAL A 96 24.31 -0.30 17.18
CA VAL A 96 25.77 -0.08 17.12
C VAL A 96 26.12 1.32 16.61
N VAL A 97 25.57 2.34 17.28
CA VAL A 97 26.27 3.64 17.39
C VAL A 97 26.60 3.84 18.86
N THR A 98 27.31 2.88 19.45
CA THR A 98 28.12 3.16 20.63
C THR A 98 29.22 4.10 20.14
N PHE A 99 29.04 5.39 20.40
CA PHE A 99 30.12 6.37 20.34
C PHE A 99 31.24 5.85 21.24
N LYS A 100 32.20 5.15 20.65
CA LYS A 100 33.51 4.95 21.25
C LYS A 100 34.09 6.34 21.36
N SER A 101 33.89 6.95 22.53
CA SER A 101 34.54 8.18 22.94
C SER A 101 36.04 7.94 22.80
N TYR A 102 36.58 8.41 21.68
CA TYR A 102 38.01 8.48 21.49
C TYR A 102 38.51 9.55 22.46
N ARG A 103 39.01 9.06 23.58
CA ARG A 103 40.00 9.71 24.40
C ARG A 103 41.17 10.11 23.48
N SER A 104 41.39 11.42 23.37
CA SER A 104 42.71 12.00 23.13
C SER A 104 42.83 13.26 23.97
#